data_AF-F4BT55-F1
#
_entry.id   AF-F4BT55-F1
#
_cell.length_a   1.000
_cell.length_b   1.000
_cell.length_c   1.000
_cell.angle_alpha   90.00
_cell.angle_beta   90.00
_cell.angle_gamma   90.00
#
_symmetry.space_group_name_H-M   'P 1'
#
loop_
_entity.id
_entity.type
_entity.pdbx_description
1 polymer ?
#
loop_
_entity_poly.entity_id
_entity_poly.type
_entity_poly.pdbx_seq_one_letter_code
_entity_poly.pdbx_strand_id
1 'polypeptide(L)'
;MERFLGLVQDGRFSILMPRHQCCTVRLTRIARPASIAEELTASHAIDLAEYEGRAIMVTGVLPERKGWLYEANVIDQAGPILTEVVKETFSPR
;
A
#
# COMPACT_ATOMS: atom_id res chain seq x y z
N MET A 1 6.79 -11.18 -6.57
CA MET A 1 5.95 -10.14 -5.95
C MET A 1 5.66 -10.54 -4.52
N GLU A 2 5.86 -9.60 -3.60
CA GLU A 2 5.57 -9.77 -2.17
C GLU A 2 4.13 -9.38 -1.88
N ARG A 3 3.63 -9.74 -0.69
CA ARG A 3 2.31 -9.37 -0.19
C ARG A 3 2.45 -8.40 0.98
N PHE A 4 1.65 -7.35 0.94
CA PHE A 4 1.61 -6.29 1.93
C PHE A 4 0.20 -6.15 2.49
N LEU A 5 0.06 -6.29 3.80
CA LEU A 5 -1.15 -5.88 4.51
C LEU A 5 -0.94 -4.44 4.96
N GLY A 6 -1.94 -3.59 4.77
CA GLY A 6 -1.87 -2.22 5.25
C GLY A 6 -3.22 -1.54 5.35
N LEU A 7 -3.20 -0.34 5.91
CA LEU A 7 -4.37 0.52 6.07
C LEU A 7 -4.34 1.63 5.03
N VAL A 8 -5.50 1.95 4.48
CA VAL A 8 -5.66 3.13 3.63
C VAL A 8 -6.17 4.28 4.48
N GLN A 9 -5.38 5.36 4.53
CA GLN A 9 -5.70 6.60 5.21
C GLN A 9 -5.16 7.78 4.41
N ASP A 10 -5.99 8.81 4.23
CA ASP A 10 -5.66 10.03 3.50
C ASP A 10 -5.18 9.73 2.07
N GLY A 11 -5.79 8.73 1.40
CA GLY A 11 -5.40 8.30 0.06
C GLY A 11 -4.01 7.66 -0.02
N ARG A 12 -3.45 7.20 1.10
CA ARG A 12 -2.14 6.54 1.18
C ARG A 12 -2.25 5.17 1.82
N PHE A 13 -1.31 4.28 1.47
CA PHE A 13 -1.26 2.92 2.00
C PHE A 13 -0.15 2.79 3.04
N SER A 14 -0.51 2.57 4.29
CA SER A 14 0.41 2.35 5.41
C SER A 14 0.64 0.86 5.62
N ILE A 15 1.86 0.39 5.31
CA ILE A 15 2.24 -1.02 5.42
C ILE A 15 2.28 -1.43 6.90
N LEU A 16 1.51 -2.46 7.24
CA LEU A 16 1.48 -3.11 8.55
C LEU A 16 2.26 -4.43 8.54
N MET A 17 2.19 -5.18 7.44
CA MET A 17 2.97 -6.40 7.23
C MET A 17 3.67 -6.38 5.87
N PRO A 18 4.91 -6.88 5.82
CA PRO A 18 5.66 -7.45 6.94
C PRO A 18 6.24 -6.38 7.89
N ARG A 19 6.30 -6.64 9.20
CA ARG A 19 6.63 -5.63 10.25
C ARG A 19 7.98 -4.91 10.10
N HIS A 20 8.95 -5.53 9.42
CA HIS A 20 10.25 -4.91 9.17
C HIS A 20 10.17 -3.81 8.09
N GLN A 21 9.08 -3.75 7.34
CA GLN A 21 8.80 -2.69 6.39
C GLN A 21 7.94 -1.64 7.07
N CYS A 22 8.59 -0.64 7.67
CA CYS A 22 7.91 0.61 7.99
C CYS A 22 7.73 1.40 6.70
N CYS A 23 6.53 1.93 6.43
CA CYS A 23 6.27 3.22 5.77
C CYS A 23 4.85 3.31 5.20
N THR A 24 4.42 4.56 5.03
CA THR A 24 3.29 4.94 4.20
C THR A 24 3.78 5.16 2.77
N VAL A 25 3.14 4.51 1.80
CA VAL A 25 3.52 4.54 0.38
C VAL A 25 2.31 4.85 -0.50
N ARG A 26 2.59 5.33 -1.71
CA ARG A 26 1.60 5.39 -2.79
C ARG A 26 1.67 4.11 -3.63
N LEU A 27 0.57 3.71 -4.24
CA LEU A 27 0.50 2.51 -5.07
C LEU A 27 0.53 2.90 -6.55
N THR A 28 1.27 2.16 -7.38
CA THR A 28 1.26 2.33 -8.83
C THR A 28 1.25 0.97 -9.54
N ARG A 29 0.56 0.89 -10.67
CA ARG A 29 0.53 -0.32 -11.52
C ARG A 29 1.76 -0.44 -12.42
N ILE A 30 2.58 0.60 -12.52
CA ILE A 30 3.76 0.61 -13.39
C ILE A 30 4.82 -0.35 -12.84
N ALA A 31 5.43 -1.14 -13.74
CA ALA A 31 6.61 -1.94 -13.46
C ALA A 31 7.81 -1.05 -13.14
N ARG A 32 8.59 -1.39 -12.11
CA ARG A 32 9.66 -0.50 -11.62
C ARG A 32 10.54 -0.07 -12.80
N PRO A 33 10.51 1.20 -13.17
CA PRO A 33 11.22 1.67 -14.34
C PRO A 33 12.71 1.84 -14.07
N ALA A 34 13.54 1.48 -15.05
CA ALA A 34 15.00 1.69 -14.99
C ALA A 34 15.39 3.18 -14.89
N SER A 35 14.50 4.06 -15.37
CA SER A 35 14.62 5.52 -15.35
C SER A 35 13.24 6.09 -15.65
N ILE A 36 12.46 6.45 -14.64
CA ILE A 36 11.25 7.26 -14.86
C ILE A 36 11.30 8.46 -13.93
N ALA A 37 11.01 9.62 -14.53
CA ALA A 37 10.65 10.84 -13.84
C ALA A 37 9.42 10.57 -12.94
N GLU A 38 9.49 10.94 -11.67
CA GLU A 38 8.45 10.70 -10.66
C GLU A 38 7.02 11.09 -11.14
N GLU A 39 6.93 12.05 -12.05
CA GLU A 39 5.70 12.52 -12.72
C GLU A 39 4.92 11.42 -13.45
N LEU A 40 5.59 10.51 -14.17
CA LEU A 40 4.91 9.42 -14.89
C LEU A 40 4.45 8.32 -13.92
N THR A 41 5.15 8.13 -12.80
CA THR A 41 4.70 7.24 -11.72
C THR A 41 3.46 7.81 -11.05
N ALA A 42 3.47 9.13 -10.80
CA ALA A 42 2.35 9.84 -10.20
C ALA A 42 1.08 9.84 -11.05
N SER A 43 1.19 9.90 -12.38
CA SER A 43 0.04 9.85 -13.30
C SER A 43 -0.64 8.48 -13.38
N HIS A 44 0.07 7.41 -12.99
CA HIS A 44 -0.46 6.04 -12.91
C HIS A 44 -0.59 5.56 -11.45
N ALA A 45 -0.77 6.52 -10.53
CA ALA A 45 -1.12 6.19 -9.16
C ALA A 45 -2.47 5.48 -9.14
N ILE A 46 -2.57 4.43 -8.33
CA ILE A 46 -3.85 3.81 -8.03
C ILE A 46 -4.61 4.75 -7.10
N ASP A 47 -5.82 5.14 -7.49
CA ASP A 47 -6.73 5.85 -6.61
C ASP A 47 -7.20 4.90 -5.50
N LEU A 48 -7.01 5.32 -4.25
CA LEU A 48 -7.35 4.54 -3.07
C LEU A 48 -8.66 4.98 -2.41
N ALA A 49 -9.38 5.95 -3.01
CA ALA A 49 -10.61 6.49 -2.43
C ALA A 49 -11.65 5.42 -2.09
N GLU A 50 -11.76 4.34 -2.90
CA GLU A 50 -12.70 3.24 -2.64
C GLU A 50 -12.33 2.37 -1.43
N TYR A 51 -11.06 2.41 -1.00
CA TYR A 51 -10.51 1.63 0.10
C TYR A 51 -10.31 2.47 1.37
N GLU A 52 -10.64 3.76 1.33
CA GLU A 52 -10.38 4.69 2.43
C GLU A 52 -10.97 4.17 3.76
N GLY A 53 -10.13 4.19 4.80
CA GLY A 53 -10.48 3.69 6.12
C GLY A 53 -10.54 2.16 6.24
N ARG A 54 -10.15 1.39 5.23
CA ARG A 54 -10.12 -0.09 5.24
C ARG A 54 -8.70 -0.64 5.34
N ALA A 55 -8.60 -1.85 5.87
CA ALA A 55 -7.41 -2.68 5.69
C ALA A 55 -7.49 -3.40 4.33
N ILE A 56 -6.41 -3.36 3.55
CA ILE A 56 -6.32 -4.04 2.25
C ILE A 56 -5.05 -4.88 2.16
N MET A 57 -5.11 -5.93 1.33
CA MET A 57 -3.96 -6.74 0.95
C MET A 57 -3.54 -6.38 -0.46
N VAL A 58 -2.26 -6.09 -0.64
CA VAL A 58 -1.68 -5.65 -1.91
C VAL A 58 -0.50 -6.53 -2.28
N THR A 59 -0.41 -6.96 -3.54
CA THR A 59 0.84 -7.53 -4.07
C THR A 59 1.65 -6.45 -4.75
N GLY A 60 2.98 -6.51 -4.67
CA GLY A 60 3.83 -5.59 -5.42
C GLY A 60 5.33 -5.78 -5.17
N VAL A 61 6.08 -4.74 -5.53
CA VAL A 61 7.53 -4.63 -5.33
C VAL A 61 7.82 -3.32 -4.59
N LEU A 62 8.34 -3.42 -3.36
CA LEU A 62 8.77 -2.27 -2.55
C LEU A 62 10.29 -2.06 -2.70
N PRO A 63 10.75 -0.98 -3.37
CA PRO A 63 12.17 -0.69 -3.48
C PRO A 63 12.77 -0.19 -2.15
N GLU A 64 14.11 -0.20 -2.05
CA GLU A 64 14.84 0.33 -0.89
C GLU A 64 14.51 1.81 -0.60
N ARG A 65 14.33 2.63 -1.65
CA ARG A 65 13.79 3.99 -1.53
C ARG A 65 12.27 3.93 -1.42
N LYS A 66 11.81 4.02 -0.17
CA LYS A 66 10.39 3.93 0.21
C LYS A 66 9.64 5.19 -0.23
N GLY A 67 8.50 5.01 -0.88
CA GLY A 67 7.63 6.09 -1.36
C GLY A 67 6.54 5.58 -2.32
N TRP A 68 6.91 4.56 -3.10
CA TRP A 68 6.02 3.87 -4.03
C TRP A 68 6.09 2.36 -3.83
N LEU A 69 4.93 1.71 -3.90
CA LEU A 69 4.83 0.29 -4.16
C LEU A 69 4.51 0.10 -5.65
N TYR A 70 5.44 -0.52 -6.38
CA TYR A 70 5.34 -0.74 -7.82
C TYR A 70 4.67 -2.08 -8.12
N GLU A 71 4.15 -2.21 -9.34
CA GLU A 71 3.38 -3.39 -9.78
C GLU A 71 2.26 -3.73 -8.79
N ALA A 72 1.71 -2.68 -8.17
CA ALA A 72 0.77 -2.81 -7.08
C ALA A 72 -0.57 -3.32 -7.62
N ASN A 73 -1.08 -4.37 -6.97
CA ASN A 73 -2.41 -4.88 -7.21
C ASN A 73 -3.10 -5.18 -5.89
N VAL A 74 -4.28 -4.60 -5.67
CA VAL A 74 -5.12 -4.91 -4.51
C VAL A 74 -5.75 -6.28 -4.76
N ILE A 75 -5.48 -7.23 -3.87
CA ILE A 75 -5.95 -8.62 -4.00
C ILE A 75 -7.03 -9.00 -3.00
N ASP A 76 -7.19 -8.23 -1.92
CA ASP A 76 -8.23 -8.43 -0.91
C ASP A 76 -8.51 -7.13 -0.14
N GLN A 77 -9.72 -7.01 0.40
CA GLN A 77 -10.14 -5.88 1.23
C GLN A 77 -10.96 -6.34 2.44
N ALA A 78 -10.65 -5.79 3.60
CA ALA A 78 -11.40 -6.03 4.82
C ALA A 78 -12.64 -5.13 4.89
N GLY A 79 -13.73 -5.69 5.40
CA GLY A 79 -14.87 -4.88 5.87
C GLY A 79 -14.54 -4.09 7.15
N PRO A 80 -15.48 -3.24 7.64
CA PRO A 80 -15.23 -2.37 8.78
C PRO A 80 -14.81 -3.10 10.06
N ILE A 81 -15.52 -4.19 10.43
CA ILE A 81 -15.21 -4.96 11.65
C ILE A 81 -13.80 -5.54 11.59
N LEU A 82 -13.47 -6.22 10.49
CA LEU A 82 -12.15 -6.83 10.33
C LEU A 82 -11.05 -5.76 10.25
N THR A 83 -11.36 -4.58 9.72
CA THR A 83 -10.42 -3.45 9.72
C THR A 83 -10.09 -2.99 11.14
N GLU A 84 -11.06 -2.87 12.04
CA GLU A 84 -10.80 -2.52 13.44
C GLU A 84 -9.94 -3.58 14.14
N VAL A 85 -10.21 -4.87 13.88
CA VAL A 85 -9.37 -5.96 14.39
C VAL A 85 -7.92 -5.86 13.89
N VAL A 86 -7.73 -5.53 12.61
CA VAL A 86 -6.39 -5.30 12.04
C VAL A 86 -5.71 -4.11 12.71
N LYS A 87 -6.42 -2.99 12.92
CA LYS A 87 -5.88 -1.83 13.64
C LYS A 87 -5.44 -2.22 15.04
N GLU A 88 -6.27 -2.92 15.81
CA GLU A 88 -5.92 -3.35 17.17
C GLU A 88 -4.71 -4.30 17.20
N THR A 89 -4.64 -5.23 16.26
CA THR A 89 -3.58 -6.25 16.21
C THR A 89 -2.21 -5.70 15.80
N PHE A 90 -2.19 -4.68 14.94
CA PHE A 90 -0.96 -4.18 14.30
C PHE A 90 -0.59 -2.74 14.66
N SER A 91 -1.41 -2.03 15.44
CA SER A 91 -1.01 -0.71 15.95
C SER A 91 0.21 -0.84 16.87
N PRO A 92 1.21 0.07 16.74
CA PRO A 92 2.30 0.13 17.70
C PRO A 92 1.72 0.44 19.09
N ARG A 93 2.09 -0.38 20.08
CA ARG A 93 1.85 -0.09 21.50
C ARG A 93 2.80 0.99 21.99
#